data_AF-A0A8S2XAD0-F1
#
_entry.id   AF-A0A8S2XAD0-F1
#
_cell.length_a   1.000
_cell.length_b   1.000
_cell.length_c   1.000
_cell.angle_alpha   90.00
_cell.angle_beta   90.00
_cell.angle_gamma   90.00
#
_symmetry.space_group_name_H-M   'P 1'
#
loop_
_entity.id
_entity.type
_entity.pdbx_description
1 polymer ?
#
loop_
_entity_poly.entity_id
_entity_poly.type
_entity_poly.pdbx_seq_one_letter_code
_entity_poly.pdbx_strand_id
1 'polypeptide(L)'
;MEPFKLMYGRSPVLPFDIPSSITQLSTTSDYYTQLTKFLKQAKSTAKCNIEQQQNIYKQTYDTGRQDQTKLQPGQLVLLKQMMNRHLGKFFPKYYGPFKIIQQNGRLNYKVKHTNDGHEETVHVSRIRVIV
;
A
#
# COMPACT_ATOMS: atom_id res chain seq x y z
N MET A 1 -13.17 11.64 6.07
CA MET A 1 -12.65 11.77 7.45
C MET A 1 -11.16 12.03 7.34
N GLU A 2 -10.67 13.12 7.92
CA GLU A 2 -9.23 13.45 7.90
C GLU A 2 -8.50 12.77 9.09
N PRO A 3 -7.28 12.24 8.89
CA PRO A 3 -6.53 11.59 9.96
C PRO A 3 -6.35 12.45 11.22
N PHE A 4 -6.06 13.74 11.06
CA PHE A 4 -5.88 14.67 12.19
C PHE A 4 -7.16 14.76 13.04
N LYS A 5 -8.31 14.98 12.40
CA LYS A 5 -9.60 15.07 13.08
C LYS A 5 -9.99 13.78 13.80
N LEU A 6 -9.60 12.62 13.26
CA LEU A 6 -9.85 11.33 13.89
C LEU A 6 -8.99 11.08 15.14
N MET A 7 -7.80 11.67 15.18
CA MET A 7 -6.90 11.64 16.35
C MET A 7 -7.33 12.64 17.42
N TYR A 8 -7.59 13.88 17.03
CA TYR A 8 -7.75 15.01 17.96
C TYR A 8 -9.20 15.46 18.16
N GLY A 9 -10.15 14.93 17.41
CA GLY A 9 -11.58 15.28 17.50
C GLY A 9 -11.93 16.68 16.98
N ARG A 10 -10.95 17.42 16.47
CA ARG A 10 -11.08 18.76 15.88
C ARG A 10 -10.33 18.84 14.57
N SER A 11 -10.73 19.76 13.70
CA SER A 11 -9.96 20.07 12.49
C SER A 11 -8.62 20.74 12.88
N PRO A 12 -7.55 20.54 12.09
CA PRO A 12 -6.33 21.32 12.27
C PRO A 12 -6.64 22.80 12.07
N VAL A 13 -5.91 23.66 12.79
CA VAL A 13 -5.95 25.11 12.58
C VAL A 13 -4.60 25.48 11.96
N LEU A 14 -4.63 25.93 10.72
CA LEU A 14 -3.47 26.33 9.94
C LEU A 14 -3.20 27.83 10.12
N PRO A 15 -1.96 28.29 9.91
CA PRO A 15 -1.60 29.71 10.13
C PRO A 15 -2.40 30.71 9.28
N PHE A 16 -2.97 30.25 8.17
CA PHE A 16 -3.77 31.03 7.23
C PHE A 16 -5.29 30.81 7.37
N ASP A 17 -5.72 30.00 8.35
CA ASP A 17 -7.15 29.78 8.58
C ASP A 17 -7.80 31.02 9.21
N ILE A 18 -8.97 31.38 8.70
CA ILE A 18 -9.80 32.43 9.29
C ILE A 18 -10.38 31.86 10.61
N PRO A 19 -10.18 32.52 11.77
CA PRO A 19 -10.67 32.01 13.03
C PRO A 19 -12.20 31.92 12.99
N SER A 20 -12.71 30.69 13.12
CA SER A 20 -14.15 30.45 13.23
C SER A 20 -14.65 30.92 14.60
N SER A 21 -15.90 31.37 14.67
CA SER A 21 -16.55 31.70 15.95
C SER A 21 -16.47 30.49 16.90
N ILE A 22 -15.82 30.69 18.04
CA ILE A 22 -15.65 29.66 19.06
C ILE A 22 -17.02 29.35 19.64
N THR A 23 -17.54 28.15 19.41
CA THR A 23 -18.74 27.67 20.11
C THR A 23 -18.41 27.54 21.58
N GLN A 24 -18.87 28.48 22.40
CA GLN A 24 -18.69 28.42 23.84
C GLN A 24 -19.57 27.29 24.39
N LEU A 25 -18.93 26.21 24.85
CA LEU A 25 -19.59 25.15 25.59
C LEU A 25 -19.74 25.60 27.05
N SER A 26 -20.95 25.49 27.59
CA SER A 26 -21.32 25.99 28.92
C SER A 26 -20.60 25.28 30.07
N THR A 27 -20.22 24.00 29.90
CA THR A 27 -19.60 23.18 30.95
C THR A 27 -18.54 22.21 30.39
N THR A 28 -17.41 22.06 31.09
CA THR A 28 -16.30 21.14 30.70
C THR A 28 -16.72 19.66 30.64
N SER A 29 -17.62 19.23 31.53
CA SER A 29 -18.14 17.85 31.56
C SER A 29 -18.90 17.48 30.28
N ASP A 30 -19.71 18.42 29.77
CA ASP A 30 -20.51 18.21 28.56
C ASP A 30 -19.63 18.14 27.31
N TYR A 31 -18.54 18.90 27.28
CA TYR A 31 -17.56 18.82 26.19
C TYR A 31 -16.90 17.44 26.10
N TYR A 32 -16.43 16.89 27.23
CA TYR A 32 -15.74 15.60 27.25
C TYR A 32 -16.65 14.45 26.77
N THR A 33 -17.90 14.43 27.25
CA THR A 33 -18.88 13.41 26.84
C THR A 33 -19.24 13.51 25.36
N GLN A 34 -19.40 14.74 24.83
CA GLN A 34 -19.64 14.95 23.41
C GLN A 34 -18.44 14.55 22.54
N LEU A 35 -17.23 14.92 22.96
CA LEU A 35 -15.99 14.59 22.26
C LEU A 35 -15.75 13.08 22.21
N THR A 36 -15.91 12.38 23.33
CA THR A 36 -15.73 10.91 23.39
C THR A 36 -16.77 10.20 22.52
N LYS A 37 -18.03 10.63 22.57
CA LYS A 37 -19.10 10.11 21.69
C LYS A 37 -18.76 10.34 20.22
N PHE A 38 -18.36 11.56 19.86
CA PHE A 38 -17.94 11.91 18.50
C PHE A 38 -16.78 11.05 18.02
N LEU A 39 -15.71 10.93 18.81
CA LEU A 39 -14.53 10.13 18.44
C LEU A 39 -14.87 8.65 18.28
N LYS A 40 -15.72 8.09 19.15
CA LYS A 40 -16.17 6.69 19.04
C LYS A 40 -16.93 6.46 17.73
N GLN A 41 -17.87 7.35 17.41
CA GLN A 41 -18.63 7.27 16.16
C GLN A 41 -17.71 7.46 14.94
N ALA A 42 -16.84 8.47 14.97
CA ALA A 42 -15.90 8.78 13.90
C ALA A 42 -14.97 7.61 13.58
N LYS A 43 -14.40 6.97 14.61
CA LYS A 43 -13.56 5.77 14.48
C LYS A 43 -14.34 4.60 13.88
N SER A 44 -15.57 4.37 14.33
CA SER A 44 -16.42 3.30 13.79
C SER A 44 -16.72 3.50 12.31
N THR A 45 -17.10 4.71 11.91
CA THR A 45 -17.37 5.05 10.51
C THR A 45 -16.11 4.93 9.66
N ALA A 46 -14.97 5.44 10.15
CA ALA A 46 -13.70 5.32 9.43
C ALA A 46 -13.29 3.86 9.23
N LYS A 47 -13.46 3.01 10.25
CA LYS A 47 -13.20 1.57 10.15
C LYS A 47 -14.05 0.92 9.05
N CYS A 48 -15.37 1.15 9.06
CA CYS A 48 -16.28 0.62 8.05
C CYS A 48 -15.87 1.06 6.64
N ASN A 49 -15.57 2.35 6.46
CA ASN A 49 -15.13 2.89 5.17
C ASN A 49 -13.81 2.25 4.72
N ILE A 50 -12.84 2.09 5.61
CA ILE A 50 -11.56 1.44 5.30
C ILE A 50 -11.79 0.00 4.83
N GLU A 51 -12.61 -0.77 5.54
CA GLU A 51 -12.93 -2.16 5.18
C GLU A 51 -13.63 -2.24 3.82
N GLN A 52 -14.61 -1.36 3.56
CA GLN A 52 -15.30 -1.29 2.27
C GLN A 52 -14.34 -0.95 1.13
N GLN A 53 -13.49 0.07 1.30
CA GLN A 53 -12.52 0.46 0.28
C GLN A 53 -11.45 -0.61 0.05
N GLN A 54 -10.99 -1.28 1.11
CA GLN A 54 -10.06 -2.41 0.99
C GLN A 54 -10.66 -3.55 0.15
N ASN A 55 -11.96 -3.85 0.32
CA ASN A 55 -12.64 -4.86 -0.49
C ASN A 55 -12.75 -4.45 -1.95
N ILE A 56 -13.10 -3.20 -2.23
CA ILE A 56 -13.17 -2.67 -3.61
C ILE A 56 -11.78 -2.75 -4.26
N TYR A 57 -10.74 -2.25 -3.59
CA TYR A 57 -9.38 -2.30 -4.11
C TYR A 57 -8.90 -3.72 -4.36
N LYS A 58 -9.24 -4.67 -3.48
CA LYS A 58 -8.94 -6.07 -3.69
C LYS A 58 -9.64 -6.62 -4.94
N GLN A 59 -10.94 -6.38 -5.10
CA GLN A 59 -11.71 -6.83 -6.26
C GLN A 59 -11.15 -6.25 -7.57
N THR A 60 -10.89 -4.95 -7.61
CA THR A 60 -10.29 -4.29 -8.78
C THR A 60 -8.89 -4.83 -9.07
N TYR A 61 -8.08 -5.06 -8.04
CA TYR A 61 -6.72 -5.58 -8.20
C TYR A 61 -6.69 -7.04 -8.66
N ASP A 62 -7.62 -7.86 -8.19
CA ASP A 62 -7.74 -9.27 -8.58
C ASP A 62 -8.34 -9.41 -10.00
N THR A 63 -9.12 -8.42 -10.46
CA THR A 63 -9.74 -8.41 -11.79
C THR A 63 -8.67 -8.35 -12.89
N GLY A 64 -8.60 -9.39 -13.72
CA GLY A 64 -7.66 -9.47 -14.85
C GLY A 64 -6.23 -9.88 -14.48
N ARG A 65 -5.97 -10.26 -13.22
CA ARG A 65 -4.66 -10.76 -12.80
C ARG A 65 -4.49 -12.22 -13.22
N GLN A 66 -3.50 -12.50 -14.05
CA GLN A 66 -3.06 -13.89 -14.28
C GLN A 66 -2.42 -14.43 -13.01
N ASP A 67 -2.76 -15.66 -12.62
CA ASP A 67 -2.18 -16.35 -11.46
C ASP A 67 -0.69 -16.61 -11.66
N GLN A 68 0.14 -15.61 -11.36
CA GLN A 68 1.60 -15.70 -11.36
C GLN A 68 2.11 -16.54 -10.16
N THR A 69 1.22 -17.11 -9.36
CA THR A 69 1.51 -17.89 -8.16
C THR A 69 2.00 -19.32 -8.45
N LYS A 70 2.00 -19.74 -9.72
CA LYS A 70 2.37 -21.12 -10.14
C LYS A 70 3.84 -21.26 -10.56
N LEU A 71 4.70 -20.33 -10.15
CA LEU A 71 6.12 -20.36 -10.47
C LEU A 71 6.82 -21.46 -9.68
N GLN A 72 7.58 -22.30 -10.37
CA GLN A 72 8.29 -23.41 -9.76
C GLN A 72 9.77 -23.07 -9.53
N PRO A 73 10.38 -23.55 -8.43
CA PRO A 73 11.82 -23.54 -8.26
C PRO A 73 12.52 -24.12 -9.49
N GLY A 74 13.56 -23.44 -9.96
CA GLY A 74 14.35 -23.83 -11.11
C GLY A 74 13.97 -23.15 -12.43
N GLN A 75 12.82 -22.48 -12.51
CA GLN A 75 12.41 -21.75 -13.72
C GLN A 75 13.25 -20.49 -13.97
N LEU A 76 13.48 -20.19 -15.25
CA LEU A 76 14.12 -18.97 -15.71
C LEU A 76 13.09 -17.85 -15.90
N VAL A 77 13.39 -16.69 -15.34
CA VAL A 77 12.51 -15.53 -15.31
C VAL A 77 13.28 -14.24 -15.54
N LEU A 78 12.60 -13.22 -16.04
CA LEU A 78 13.08 -11.85 -16.12
C LEU A 78 12.54 -11.04 -14.94
N LEU A 79 13.33 -10.08 -14.47
CA LEU A 79 12.89 -9.14 -13.44
C LEU A 79 12.58 -7.78 -14.05
N LYS A 80 11.48 -7.17 -13.59
CA LYS A 80 11.10 -5.81 -13.96
C LYS A 80 12.07 -4.83 -13.30
N GLN A 81 12.65 -3.94 -14.12
CA GLN A 81 13.48 -2.85 -13.67
C GLN A 81 12.66 -1.87 -12.81
N MET A 82 13.21 -1.46 -11.67
CA MET A 82 12.63 -0.34 -10.93
C MET A 82 12.94 0.96 -11.68
N MET A 83 11.95 1.84 -11.84
CA MET A 83 12.13 3.14 -12.48
C MET A 83 13.06 4.01 -11.62
N ASN A 84 14.34 3.99 -11.95
CA ASN A 84 15.33 4.97 -11.51
C ASN A 84 15.33 6.17 -12.46
N ARG A 85 15.59 7.37 -11.92
CA ARG A 85 15.63 8.62 -12.70
C ARG A 85 16.67 8.61 -13.84
N HIS A 86 17.62 7.68 -13.81
CA HIS A 86 18.70 7.54 -14.79
C HIS A 86 18.38 6.60 -15.97
N LEU A 87 17.21 5.97 -15.99
CA LEU A 87 16.81 5.08 -17.09
C LEU A 87 16.09 5.91 -18.16
N GLY A 88 16.69 6.02 -19.34
CA GLY A 88 16.08 6.69 -20.49
C GLY A 88 14.85 5.95 -21.02
N LYS A 89 14.05 6.62 -21.86
CA LYS A 89 12.80 6.10 -22.44
C LYS A 89 12.95 4.74 -23.17
N PHE A 90 14.13 4.47 -23.71
CA PHE A 90 14.45 3.25 -24.47
C PHE A 90 15.15 2.17 -23.65
N PHE A 91 15.28 2.35 -22.33
CA PHE A 91 15.89 1.33 -21.50
C PHE A 91 14.98 0.09 -21.39
N PRO A 92 15.52 -1.14 -21.46
CA PRO A 92 14.71 -2.35 -21.35
C PRO A 92 13.94 -2.39 -20.03
N LYS A 93 12.63 -2.69 -20.12
CA LYS A 93 11.74 -2.78 -18.95
C LYS A 93 12.06 -3.97 -18.05
N TYR A 94 12.70 -5.00 -18.58
CA TYR A 94 13.04 -6.24 -17.90
C TYR A 94 14.52 -6.57 -18.10
N TYR A 95 15.16 -7.18 -17.11
CA TYR A 95 16.58 -7.53 -17.13
C TYR A 95 16.85 -8.92 -16.55
N GLY A 96 18.07 -9.38 -16.82
CA GLY A 96 18.60 -10.69 -16.46
C GLY A 96 17.99 -11.82 -17.29
N PRO A 97 18.57 -13.01 -17.18
CA PRO A 97 17.78 -14.15 -16.76
C PRO A 97 18.11 -14.48 -15.30
N PHE A 98 17.07 -14.72 -14.52
CA PHE A 98 17.14 -15.13 -13.13
C PHE A 98 16.54 -16.53 -12.97
N LYS A 99 17.12 -17.34 -12.10
CA LYS A 99 16.57 -18.64 -11.72
C LYS A 99 15.83 -18.53 -10.39
N ILE A 100 14.62 -19.05 -10.31
CA ILE A 100 13.89 -19.13 -9.04
C ILE A 100 14.57 -20.16 -8.15
N ILE A 101 14.98 -19.77 -6.95
CA ILE A 101 15.57 -20.68 -5.96
C ILE A 101 14.47 -21.30 -5.10
N GLN A 102 13.65 -20.44 -4.48
CA GLN A 102 12.57 -20.88 -3.60
C GLN A 102 11.49 -19.81 -3.49
N GLN A 103 10.31 -20.22 -3.02
CA GLN A 103 9.23 -19.32 -2.64
C GLN A 103 9.31 -19.02 -1.13
N ASN A 104 9.60 -17.76 -0.76
CA ASN A 104 9.69 -17.36 0.65
C ASN A 104 8.30 -17.07 1.26
N GLY A 105 7.32 -16.76 0.44
CA GLY A 105 5.94 -16.52 0.87
C GLY A 105 4.98 -16.49 -0.31
N ARG A 106 3.69 -16.28 -0.07
CA ARG A 106 2.65 -16.38 -1.11
C ARG A 106 2.96 -15.59 -2.38
N LEU A 107 3.56 -14.42 -2.25
CA LEU A 107 3.85 -13.51 -3.38
C LEU A 107 5.33 -13.16 -3.53
N ASN A 108 6.22 -13.74 -2.70
CA ASN A 108 7.63 -13.36 -2.65
C ASN A 108 8.50 -14.56 -3.00
N TYR A 109 9.38 -14.38 -3.98
CA TYR A 109 10.29 -15.41 -4.46
C TYR A 109 11.73 -14.96 -4.29
N LYS A 110 12.60 -15.90 -3.91
CA LYS A 110 14.04 -15.72 -3.93
C LYS A 110 14.57 -16.14 -5.30
N VAL A 111 15.27 -15.23 -5.96
CA VAL A 111 15.76 -15.42 -7.33
C VAL A 111 17.27 -15.20 -7.37
N LYS A 112 17.96 -15.93 -8.25
CA LYS A 112 19.40 -15.85 -8.44
C LYS A 112 19.74 -15.43 -9.86
N HIS A 113 20.61 -14.43 -10.02
CA HIS A 113 21.11 -14.04 -11.33
C HIS A 113 21.96 -15.17 -11.92
N THR A 114 21.72 -15.54 -13.17
CA THR A 114 22.42 -16.67 -13.80
C THR A 114 23.92 -16.42 -13.98
N ASN A 115 24.33 -15.17 -14.19
CA ASN A 115 25.73 -14.83 -14.49
C ASN A 115 26.54 -14.52 -13.22
N ASP A 116 26.02 -13.64 -12.36
CA ASP A 116 26.80 -13.10 -11.23
C ASP A 116 26.50 -13.83 -9.91
N GLY A 117 25.53 -14.75 -9.92
CA GLY A 117 25.11 -15.50 -8.74
C GLY A 117 24.44 -14.67 -7.64
N HIS A 118 24.20 -13.37 -7.88
CA HIS A 118 23.53 -12.48 -6.93
C HIS A 118 22.10 -12.95 -6.64
N GLU A 119 21.70 -12.92 -5.37
CA GLU A 119 20.39 -13.37 -4.91
C GLU A 119 19.57 -12.19 -4.39
N GLU A 120 18.32 -12.05 -4.86
CA GLU A 120 17.39 -11.02 -4.41
C GLU A 120 16.04 -11.68 -4.05
N THR A 121 15.30 -11.08 -3.10
CA THR A 121 13.91 -11.44 -2.84
C THR A 121 12.99 -10.44 -3.52
N VAL A 122 12.13 -10.92 -4.41
CA VAL A 122 11.28 -10.07 -5.24
C VAL A 122 9.81 -10.49 -5.15
N HIS A 123 8.92 -9.49 -5.26
CA HIS A 123 7.49 -9.72 -5.36
C HIS A 123 7.14 -10.25 -6.76
N VAL A 124 6.18 -11.16 -6.83
CA VAL A 124 5.74 -11.84 -8.06
C VAL A 124 5.36 -10.89 -9.19
N SER A 125 4.83 -9.69 -8.87
CA SER A 125 4.50 -8.67 -9.87
C SER A 125 5.69 -8.10 -10.63
N ARG A 126 6.92 -8.32 -10.14
CA ARG A 126 8.17 -7.96 -10.83
C ARG A 126 8.69 -9.11 -11.69
N ILE A 127 8.12 -10.31 -11.62
CA ILE A 127 8.62 -11.49 -12.31
C ILE A 127 7.87 -11.67 -13.63
N ARG A 128 8.61 -11.99 -14.69
CA ARG A 128 8.05 -12.42 -15.98
C ARG A 128 8.71 -13.72 -16.42
N VAL A 129 7.93 -14.75 -16.70
CA VAL A 129 8.45 -16.04 -17.18
C VAL A 129 9.03 -15.88 -18.59
N ILE A 130 10.19 -16.48 -18.82
CA ILE A 130 10.74 -16.68 -20.16
C ILE A 130 10.07 -17.96 -20.67
N VAL A 131 9.19 -17.84 -21.66
CA VAL A 131 8.55 -18.98 -22.35
C VAL A 131 9.54 -19.55 -23.36
#